data_AF-A0A6G0MIP7-F1
#
_entry.id   AF-A0A6G0MIP7-F1
#
_cell.length_a   1.000
_cell.length_b   1.000
_cell.length_c   1.000
_cell.angle_alpha   90.00
_cell.angle_beta   90.00
_cell.angle_gamma   90.00
#
_symmetry.space_group_name_H-M   'P 1'
#
loop_
_entity.id
_entity.type
_entity.pdbx_description
1 polymer ?
#
loop_
_entity_poly.entity_id
_entity_poly.type
_entity_poly.pdbx_seq_one_letter_code
_entity_poly.pdbx_strand_id
1 'polypeptide(L)'
;MVTAHTKEHLALDREAICDRSNLADRDGNRLTIKERTMRFLERAVRASIKYITPLIVTKMELHARDSVNAAESMEDMVYGQ
;
A
#
# COMPACT_ATOMS: atom_id res chain seq x y z
N MET A 1 13.66 5.91 -3.93
CA MET A 1 13.34 5.62 -2.52
C MET A 1 12.06 4.78 -2.41
N VAL A 2 10.91 5.29 -2.86
CA VAL A 2 9.63 4.53 -3.00
C VAL A 2 9.82 3.19 -3.69
N THR A 3 10.40 3.23 -4.89
CA THR A 3 10.60 2.07 -5.75
C THR A 3 11.53 1.01 -5.14
N ALA A 4 12.40 1.36 -4.19
CA ALA A 4 13.29 0.40 -3.53
C ALA A 4 12.53 -0.40 -2.47
N HIS A 5 11.79 0.28 -1.59
CA HIS A 5 10.96 -0.39 -0.57
C HIS A 5 9.83 -1.21 -1.17
N THR A 6 9.20 -0.73 -2.25
CA THR A 6 8.19 -1.54 -2.96
C THR A 6 8.80 -2.80 -3.55
N LYS A 7 10.02 -2.74 -4.11
CA LYS A 7 10.73 -3.92 -4.63
C LYS A 7 11.10 -4.90 -3.51
N GLU A 8 11.52 -4.39 -2.37
CA GLU A 8 11.88 -5.19 -1.19
C GLU A 8 10.66 -5.92 -0.62
N HIS A 9 9.51 -5.24 -0.52
CA HIS A 9 8.25 -5.85 -0.11
C HIS A 9 7.76 -6.90 -1.13
N LEU A 10 7.85 -6.61 -2.42
CA LEU A 10 7.50 -7.57 -3.48
C LEU A 10 8.43 -8.79 -3.50
N ALA A 11 9.67 -8.66 -3.04
CA ALA A 11 10.59 -9.78 -2.94
C ALA A 11 10.16 -10.78 -1.86
N LEU A 12 9.54 -10.31 -0.77
CA LEU A 12 8.96 -11.17 0.27
C LEU A 12 7.78 -11.99 -0.26
N ASP A 13 6.99 -11.43 -1.17
CA ASP A 13 5.83 -12.10 -1.78
C ASP A 13 6.20 -12.91 -3.04
N ARG A 14 7.50 -13.04 -3.39
CA ARG A 14 7.94 -13.59 -4.68
C ARG A 14 7.41 -15.00 -4.94
N GLU A 15 7.43 -15.88 -3.96
CA GLU A 15 6.91 -17.24 -4.11
C GLU A 15 5.40 -17.23 -4.36
N ALA A 16 4.64 -16.42 -3.61
CA ALA A 16 3.21 -16.28 -3.77
C ALA A 16 2.80 -15.60 -5.09
N ILE A 17 3.65 -14.71 -5.62
CA ILE A 17 3.48 -14.07 -6.94
C ILE A 17 3.74 -15.10 -8.07
N CYS A 18 4.76 -15.95 -7.90
CA CYS A 18 5.09 -17.01 -8.85
C CYS A 18 4.15 -18.21 -8.76
N ASP A 19 3.41 -18.35 -7.66
CA ASP A 19 2.44 -19.42 -7.46
C ASP A 19 1.22 -19.26 -8.37
N ARG A 20 1.08 -20.22 -9.29
CA ARG A 20 -0.04 -20.31 -10.23
C ARG A 20 -1.20 -21.14 -9.69
N SER A 21 -1.12 -21.62 -8.45
CA SER A 21 -2.23 -22.31 -7.79
C SER A 21 -3.51 -21.45 -7.85
N ASN A 22 -4.68 -22.10 -7.87
CA ASN A 22 -5.97 -21.44 -8.05
C ASN A 22 -6.38 -20.69 -6.78
N LEU A 23 -5.78 -19.53 -6.54
CA LEU A 23 -6.15 -18.63 -5.46
C LEU A 23 -7.57 -18.11 -5.71
N ALA A 24 -8.43 -18.30 -4.74
CA ALA A 24 -9.80 -17.82 -4.77
C ALA A 24 -9.93 -16.50 -3.99
N ASP A 25 -10.90 -15.67 -4.35
CA ASP A 25 -11.32 -14.54 -3.52
C ASP A 25 -12.17 -15.00 -2.32
N ARG A 26 -12.70 -14.02 -1.56
CA ARG A 26 -13.55 -14.30 -0.40
C ARG A 26 -14.87 -14.96 -0.77
N ASP A 27 -15.30 -14.81 -2.01
CA ASP A 27 -16.55 -15.35 -2.58
C ASP A 27 -16.32 -16.71 -3.27
N GLY A 28 -15.09 -17.23 -3.24
CA GLY A 28 -14.71 -18.51 -3.85
C GLY A 28 -14.43 -18.44 -5.35
N ASN A 29 -14.46 -17.25 -5.96
CA ASN A 29 -14.15 -17.09 -7.38
C ASN A 29 -12.64 -17.20 -7.61
N ARG A 30 -12.26 -17.92 -8.67
CA ARG A 30 -10.85 -18.03 -9.07
C ARG A 30 -10.34 -16.67 -9.55
N LEU A 31 -9.28 -16.20 -8.92
CA LEU A 31 -8.62 -14.97 -9.32
C LEU A 31 -7.76 -15.20 -10.56
N THR A 32 -7.91 -14.30 -11.52
CA THR A 32 -6.98 -14.18 -12.65
C THR A 32 -5.58 -13.86 -12.13
N ILE A 33 -4.57 -14.12 -12.96
CA ILE A 33 -3.19 -13.73 -12.64
C ILE A 33 -3.10 -12.21 -12.42
N LYS A 34 -3.81 -11.41 -13.22
CA LYS A 34 -3.81 -9.94 -13.10
C LYS A 34 -4.33 -9.45 -11.76
N GLU A 35 -5.46 -10.00 -11.30
CA GLU A 35 -6.06 -9.61 -10.02
C GLU A 35 -5.18 -9.99 -8.84
N ARG A 36 -4.54 -11.17 -8.89
CA ARG A 36 -3.54 -11.57 -7.89
C ARG A 36 -2.37 -10.61 -7.85
N THR A 37 -1.77 -10.32 -9.00
CA THR A 37 -0.66 -9.37 -9.10
C THR A 37 -1.05 -7.99 -8.57
N MET A 38 -2.26 -7.50 -8.88
CA MET A 38 -2.74 -6.23 -8.33
C MET A 38 -2.82 -6.25 -6.80
N ARG A 39 -3.30 -7.33 -6.18
CA ARG A 39 -3.34 -7.44 -4.70
C ARG A 39 -1.96 -7.39 -4.06
N PHE A 40 -0.96 -8.04 -4.67
CA PHE A 40 0.42 -7.97 -4.18
C PHE A 40 1.01 -6.56 -4.34
N LEU A 41 0.76 -5.91 -5.48
CA LEU A 41 1.17 -4.52 -5.70
C LEU A 41 0.51 -3.57 -4.70
N GLU A 42 -0.80 -3.71 -4.45
CA GLU A 42 -1.53 -2.92 -3.44
C GLU A 42 -0.93 -3.09 -2.05
N ARG A 43 -0.62 -4.34 -1.63
CA ARG A 43 0.03 -4.60 -0.33
C ARG A 43 1.40 -3.95 -0.23
N ALA A 44 2.24 -4.15 -1.24
CA ALA A 44 3.59 -3.59 -1.28
C ALA A 44 3.57 -2.05 -1.27
N VAL A 45 2.63 -1.44 -2.02
CA VAL A 45 2.43 0.01 -2.03
C VAL A 45 1.94 0.50 -0.68
N ARG A 46 0.95 -0.17 -0.06
CA ARG A 46 0.42 0.21 1.25
C ARG A 46 1.48 0.16 2.35
N ALA A 47 2.35 -0.85 2.32
CA ALA A 47 3.51 -0.92 3.21
C ALA A 47 4.52 0.21 2.93
N SER A 48 4.71 0.56 1.66
CA SER A 48 5.62 1.64 1.26
C SER A 48 5.09 3.03 1.68
N ILE A 49 3.78 3.26 1.61
CA ILE A 49 3.14 4.54 1.99
C ILE A 49 3.53 4.95 3.42
N LYS A 50 3.51 4.02 4.36
CA LYS A 50 3.92 4.28 5.76
C LYS A 50 5.32 4.84 5.90
N TYR A 51 6.23 4.44 5.02
CA TYR A 51 7.61 4.91 5.02
C TYR A 51 7.76 6.24 4.25
N ILE A 52 6.99 6.42 3.20
CA ILE A 52 7.10 7.57 2.30
C ILE A 52 6.41 8.80 2.89
N THR A 53 5.25 8.61 3.53
CA THR A 53 4.45 9.68 4.11
C THR A 53 5.27 10.56 5.05
N PRO A 54 6.00 10.04 6.07
CA PRO A 54 6.84 10.86 6.95
C PRO A 54 7.90 11.71 6.23
N LEU A 55 8.46 11.19 5.12
CA LEU A 55 9.48 11.87 4.31
C LEU A 55 8.90 12.98 3.41
N ILE A 56 7.64 12.84 3.00
CA ILE A 56 6.96 13.88 2.21
C ILE A 56 6.45 14.97 3.15
N VAL A 57 5.78 14.60 4.25
CA VAL A 57 5.13 15.56 5.15
C VAL A 57 6.11 16.44 5.93
N THR A 58 7.37 16.03 6.07
CA THR A 58 8.42 16.87 6.69
C THR A 58 8.70 18.15 5.90
N LYS A 59 8.33 18.20 4.61
CA LYS A 59 8.49 19.37 3.75
C LYS A 59 7.18 20.11 3.46
N MET A 60 6.07 19.70 4.06
CA MET A 60 4.74 20.25 3.81
C MET A 60 4.35 21.28 4.87
N GLU A 61 3.49 22.22 4.49
CA GLU A 61 2.83 23.13 5.44
C GLU A 61 1.91 22.35 6.39
N LEU A 62 1.71 22.87 7.60
CA LEU A 62 1.04 22.18 8.71
C LEU A 62 -0.32 21.59 8.30
N HIS A 63 -1.17 22.37 7.65
CA HIS A 63 -2.50 21.95 7.22
C HIS A 63 -2.47 20.81 6.19
N ALA A 64 -1.47 20.80 5.31
CA ALA A 64 -1.29 19.77 4.29
C ALA A 64 -0.69 18.50 4.89
N ARG A 65 0.23 18.63 5.87
CA ARG A 65 0.77 17.50 6.65
C ARG A 65 -0.34 16.76 7.39
N ASP A 66 -1.18 17.48 8.13
CA ASP A 66 -2.21 16.85 8.96
C ASP A 66 -3.23 16.11 8.06
N SER A 67 -3.50 16.63 6.87
CA SER A 67 -4.34 15.99 5.85
C SER A 67 -3.74 14.67 5.36
N VAL A 68 -2.44 14.67 5.05
CA VAL A 68 -1.74 13.48 4.55
C VAL A 68 -1.56 12.43 5.64
N ASN A 69 -1.33 12.85 6.90
CA ASN A 69 -1.23 11.94 8.03
C ASN A 69 -2.56 11.24 8.33
N ALA A 70 -3.68 11.97 8.33
CA ALA A 70 -5.02 11.38 8.50
C ALA A 70 -5.32 10.37 7.37
N ALA A 71 -4.97 10.69 6.13
CA ALA A 71 -5.13 9.79 5.00
C ALA A 71 -4.27 8.51 5.10
N GLU A 72 -3.06 8.59 5.66
CA GLU A 72 -2.20 7.43 5.89
C GLU A 72 -2.77 6.49 6.97
N SER A 73 -3.30 7.06 8.06
CA SER A 73 -3.98 6.31 9.12
C SER A 73 -5.37 5.80 8.75
N MET A 74 -5.92 6.23 7.60
CA MET A 74 -7.33 6.03 7.23
C MET A 74 -8.30 6.59 8.28
N GLU A 75 -7.93 7.71 8.89
CA GLU A 75 -8.73 8.43 9.88
C GLU A 75 -9.50 9.55 9.21
N ASP A 76 -10.70 9.84 9.72
CA ASP A 76 -11.48 10.99 9.28
C ASP A 76 -10.79 12.28 9.70
N MET A 77 -10.66 13.21 8.76
CA MET A 77 -10.03 14.49 9.00
C MET A 77 -10.96 15.42 9.80
N VAL A 78 -10.52 15.85 10.98
CA VAL A 78 -11.25 16.84 11.81
C VAL A 78 -10.56 18.20 11.73
N TYR A 79 -11.26 19.20 11.21
CA TYR A 79 -10.78 20.58 11.14
C TYR A 79 -11.35 21.41 12.30
N GLY A 80 -10.48 22.14 13.02
CA GLY A 80 -10.85 23.27 13.88
C GLY A 80 -11.50 22.93 15.22
N GLN A 81 -10.70 22.49 16.19
CA GLN A 81 -11.05 22.59 17.62
C GLN A 81 -10.66 23.97 18.17
#